data_AF-A0A9P7BFX7-F1
#
_entry.id   AF-A0A9P7BFX7-F1
#
_cell.length_a   1.000
_cell.length_b   1.000
_cell.length_c   1.000
_cell.angle_alpha   90.00
_cell.angle_beta   90.00
_cell.angle_gamma   90.00
#
_symmetry.space_group_name_H-M   'P 1'
#
loop_
_entity.id
_entity.type
_entity.pdbx_description
1 polymer ?
#
loop_
_entity_poly.entity_id
_entity_poly.type
_entity_poly.pdbx_seq_one_letter_code
_entity_poly.pdbx_strand_id
1 'polypeptide(L)'
;MPLQKTPGLDNYYFIDTNEEIPSVQPTLRDDVIRLYNIQSLAQSLTRVNLDGSKGVKLRKSYKSHISDLPGKHNIPTDNKNFVQLALMPENPDLTKPKIEPFNIDYLNKVLNLEKTGPNGIPGFDSSKLALSNMDYSDSKKEKKRKINPNSLSPEQQQDAKRRHVQVKFD
;
A
#
# COMPACT_ATOMS: atom_id res chain seq x y z
N MET A 1 -25.67 30.89 70.57
CA MET A 1 -25.23 29.48 70.58
C MET A 1 -23.88 29.41 69.87
N PRO A 2 -22.76 29.17 70.57
CA PRO A 2 -21.44 29.12 69.95
C PRO A 2 -21.24 27.79 69.20
N LEU A 3 -20.63 27.85 68.00
CA LEU A 3 -20.26 26.66 67.22
C LEU A 3 -19.20 25.85 67.98
N GLN A 4 -19.50 24.57 68.23
CA GLN A 4 -18.55 23.62 68.79
C GLN A 4 -17.48 23.32 67.74
N LYS A 5 -16.22 23.62 68.09
CA LYS A 5 -15.02 23.28 67.32
C LYS A 5 -14.67 21.84 67.66
N THR A 6 -14.95 20.89 66.78
CA THR A 6 -14.51 19.50 66.94
C THR A 6 -12.99 19.42 66.76
N PRO A 7 -12.26 18.76 67.69
CA PRO A 7 -10.83 18.63 67.62
C PRO A 7 -10.43 17.45 66.73
N GLY A 8 -9.54 17.69 65.79
CA GLY A 8 -8.74 16.66 65.13
C GLY A 8 -9.37 16.04 63.89
N LEU A 9 -9.08 16.64 62.74
CA LEU A 9 -8.75 16.01 61.45
C LEU A 9 -8.76 17.13 60.41
N ASP A 10 -7.59 17.46 59.87
CA ASP A 10 -7.41 18.34 58.71
C ASP A 10 -8.00 17.67 57.45
N ASN A 11 -9.30 17.39 57.46
CA ASN A 11 -10.01 16.78 56.35
C ASN A 11 -10.43 17.87 55.38
N TYR A 12 -9.59 18.08 54.37
CA TYR A 12 -9.89 18.92 53.22
C TYR A 12 -10.96 18.22 52.36
N TYR A 13 -12.03 18.93 52.01
CA TYR A 13 -13.22 18.40 51.30
C TYR A 13 -12.95 17.67 49.97
N PHE A 14 -11.76 17.77 49.40
CA PHE A 14 -11.40 17.19 48.09
C PHE A 14 -10.18 16.26 48.13
N ILE A 15 -9.68 15.90 49.30
CA ILE A 15 -8.53 15.00 49.45
C ILE A 15 -9.00 13.74 50.16
N ASP A 16 -9.18 12.65 49.41
CA ASP A 16 -9.36 11.33 50.01
C ASP A 16 -7.98 10.69 50.23
N THR A 17 -7.59 10.52 51.49
CA THR A 17 -6.33 9.88 51.86
C THR A 17 -6.38 8.36 51.75
N ASN A 18 -7.55 7.77 51.49
CA ASN A 18 -7.74 6.33 51.41
C ASN A 18 -7.83 5.83 49.96
N GLU A 19 -7.88 6.73 48.97
CA GLU A 19 -7.99 6.39 47.56
C GLU A 19 -6.60 6.44 46.90
N GLU A 20 -5.95 5.27 46.79
CA GLU A 20 -4.74 5.12 45.98
C GLU A 20 -5.13 4.87 44.52
N ILE A 21 -5.05 5.91 43.68
CA ILE A 21 -5.24 5.77 42.24
C ILE A 21 -3.95 5.17 41.64
N PRO A 22 -3.96 3.94 41.09
CA PRO A 22 -2.77 3.37 40.49
C PRO A 22 -2.37 4.15 39.24
N SER A 23 -1.06 4.32 39.03
CA SER A 23 -0.56 4.90 37.79
C SER A 23 -0.99 4.06 36.60
N VAL A 24 -1.49 4.70 35.56
CA VAL A 24 -1.83 4.05 34.29
C VAL A 24 -0.57 3.41 33.70
N GLN A 25 -0.69 2.16 33.27
CA GLN A 25 0.37 1.41 32.59
C GLN A 25 -0.09 1.05 31.17
N PRO A 26 0.66 1.39 30.11
CA PRO A 26 1.93 2.15 30.12
C PRO A 26 1.75 3.63 30.47
N THR A 27 2.77 4.22 31.06
CA THR A 27 2.87 5.68 31.26
C THR A 27 3.37 6.36 29.98
N LEU A 28 3.15 7.67 29.86
CA LEU A 28 3.68 8.47 28.73
C LEU A 28 5.21 8.55 28.69
N ARG A 29 5.89 8.12 29.76
CA ARG A 29 7.36 8.09 29.84
C ARG A 29 7.94 6.76 29.37
N ASP A 30 7.11 5.74 29.23
CA ASP A 30 7.56 4.42 28.81
C ASP A 30 7.79 4.40 27.30
N ASP A 31 8.87 3.76 26.87
CA ASP A 31 9.11 3.48 25.45
C ASP A 31 8.19 2.34 25.01
N VAL A 32 6.99 2.73 24.59
CA VAL A 32 5.93 1.85 24.12
C VAL A 32 6.38 0.97 22.94
N ILE A 33 7.32 1.44 22.11
CA ILE A 33 7.83 0.70 20.96
C ILE A 33 8.63 -0.52 21.43
N ARG A 34 9.45 -0.34 22.47
CA ARG A 34 10.21 -1.44 23.09
C ARG A 34 9.32 -2.31 23.97
N LEU A 35 8.43 -1.72 24.76
CA LEU A 35 7.53 -2.43 25.66
C LEU A 35 6.68 -3.49 24.93
N TYR A 36 6.17 -3.14 23.74
CA TYR A 36 5.38 -4.05 22.91
C TYR A 36 6.20 -4.78 21.83
N ASN A 37 7.54 -4.74 21.89
CA ASN A 37 8.43 -5.43 20.94
C ASN A 37 8.18 -5.12 19.46
N ILE A 38 7.68 -3.92 19.14
CA ILE A 38 7.40 -3.48 17.76
C ILE A 38 8.56 -2.70 17.13
N GLN A 39 9.74 -2.71 17.77
CA GLN A 39 10.92 -1.98 17.31
C GLN A 39 11.39 -2.41 15.91
N SER A 40 11.40 -3.71 15.61
CA SER A 40 11.79 -4.22 14.29
C SER A 40 10.85 -3.73 13.19
N LEU A 41 9.55 -3.73 13.47
CA LEU A 41 8.53 -3.20 12.56
C LEU A 41 8.73 -1.69 12.34
N ALA A 42 8.91 -0.93 13.42
CA ALA A 42 9.17 0.49 13.35
C ALA A 42 10.40 0.79 12.48
N GLN A 43 11.50 0.07 12.69
CA GLN A 43 12.74 0.20 11.92
C GLN A 43 12.55 -0.11 10.42
N SER A 44 11.76 -1.13 10.07
CA SER A 44 11.50 -1.47 8.67
C SER A 44 10.69 -0.42 7.89
N LEU A 45 9.93 0.43 8.61
CA LEU A 45 9.04 1.43 8.04
C LEU A 45 9.51 2.87 8.31
N THR A 46 10.70 3.08 8.89
CA THR A 46 11.18 4.45 9.15
C THR A 46 11.40 5.21 7.85
N ARG A 47 11.14 6.52 7.90
CA ARG A 47 11.42 7.43 6.78
C ARG A 47 12.92 7.67 6.59
N VAL A 48 13.69 7.52 7.66
CA VAL A 48 15.13 7.76 7.73
C VAL A 48 15.73 6.57 8.46
N ASN A 49 16.78 6.01 7.87
CA ASN A 49 17.54 4.92 8.46
C ASN A 49 18.45 5.46 9.58
N LEU A 50 19.04 4.58 10.39
CA LEU A 50 19.91 4.99 11.50
C LEU A 50 21.19 5.73 11.04
N ASP A 51 21.61 5.51 9.79
CA ASP A 51 22.74 6.18 9.14
C ASP A 51 22.39 7.58 8.59
N GLY A 52 21.13 8.02 8.73
CA GLY A 52 20.63 9.30 8.18
C GLY A 52 20.24 9.23 6.71
N SER A 53 20.39 8.09 6.04
CA SER A 53 19.92 7.90 4.66
C SER A 53 18.38 7.79 4.61
N LYS A 54 17.81 7.99 3.41
CA LYS A 54 16.36 7.85 3.22
C LYS A 54 15.97 6.38 3.38
N GLY A 55 14.94 6.13 4.18
CA GLY A 55 14.33 4.81 4.36
C GLY A 55 13.67 4.28 3.10
N VAL A 56 13.07 3.09 3.22
CA VAL A 56 12.49 2.37 2.08
C VAL A 56 11.44 3.21 1.36
N LYS A 57 11.61 3.36 0.04
CA LYS A 57 10.67 4.10 -0.80
C LYS A 57 9.40 3.26 -1.01
N LEU A 58 8.36 3.56 -0.24
CA LEU A 58 7.06 2.92 -0.39
C LEU A 58 6.23 3.58 -1.50
N ARG A 59 5.49 2.76 -2.25
CA ARG A 59 4.45 3.25 -3.16
C ARG A 59 3.15 3.45 -2.38
N LYS A 60 2.38 4.48 -2.75
CA LYS A 60 1.04 4.70 -2.18
C LYS A 60 0.06 3.56 -2.51
N SER A 61 0.29 2.85 -3.62
CA SER A 61 -0.52 1.70 -4.03
C SER A 61 0.21 0.39 -3.77
N TYR A 62 -0.54 -0.71 -3.73
CA TYR A 62 -0.03 -2.07 -3.59
C TYR A 62 0.71 -2.60 -4.83
N LYS A 63 1.10 -1.72 -5.77
CA LYS A 63 1.80 -2.09 -7.01
C LYS A 63 3.09 -2.89 -6.77
N SER A 64 3.74 -2.69 -5.62
CA SER A 64 4.94 -3.46 -5.25
C SER A 64 4.66 -4.94 -4.96
N HIS A 65 3.42 -5.30 -4.63
CA HIS A 65 3.01 -6.69 -4.33
C HIS A 65 2.50 -7.44 -5.56
N ILE A 66 2.35 -6.75 -6.70
CA ILE A 66 1.82 -7.33 -7.95
C ILE A 66 2.80 -7.08 -9.12
N SER A 67 3.99 -6.58 -8.83
CA SER A 67 4.99 -6.25 -9.85
C SER A 67 5.76 -7.46 -10.36
N ASP A 68 5.78 -8.51 -9.55
CA ASP A 68 6.30 -9.85 -9.83
C ASP A 68 5.33 -10.71 -10.65
N LEU A 69 4.03 -10.39 -10.61
CA LEU A 69 3.03 -11.05 -11.44
C LEU A 69 3.26 -10.76 -12.94
N PRO A 70 3.05 -11.74 -13.82
CA PRO A 70 3.25 -11.56 -15.26
C PRO A 70 2.24 -10.58 -15.85
N GLY A 71 2.74 -9.70 -16.72
CA GLY A 71 1.93 -8.80 -17.52
C GLY A 71 1.58 -7.47 -16.85
N LYS A 72 0.63 -6.74 -17.44
CA LYS A 72 0.30 -5.36 -17.04
C LYS A 72 -1.01 -5.32 -16.25
N HIS A 73 -0.88 -5.24 -14.94
CA HIS A 73 -2.02 -5.07 -14.05
C HIS A 73 -2.36 -3.59 -13.83
N ASN A 74 -3.62 -3.23 -14.10
CA ASN A 74 -4.19 -1.95 -13.67
C ASN A 74 -4.81 -2.13 -12.27
N ILE A 75 -4.56 -1.20 -11.37
CA ILE A 75 -5.12 -1.22 -10.02
C ILE A 75 -6.49 -0.56 -10.09
N PRO A 76 -7.60 -1.30 -9.88
CA PRO A 76 -8.92 -0.71 -9.88
C PRO A 76 -9.01 0.33 -8.76
N THR A 77 -9.59 1.49 -9.07
CA THR A 77 -9.93 2.52 -8.08
C THR A 77 -11.35 2.39 -7.56
N ASP A 78 -12.13 1.49 -8.17
CA ASP A 78 -13.53 1.26 -7.79
C ASP A 78 -13.61 0.60 -6.41
N ASN A 79 -14.63 0.98 -5.63
CA ASN A 79 -14.89 0.47 -4.29
C ASN A 79 -15.44 -0.97 -4.28
N LYS A 80 -14.89 -1.87 -5.12
CA LYS A 80 -15.20 -3.30 -5.09
C LYS A 80 -14.48 -3.92 -3.90
N ASN A 81 -15.07 -3.76 -2.72
CA ASN A 81 -14.50 -4.19 -1.47
C ASN A 81 -15.17 -5.48 -0.96
N PHE A 82 -14.37 -6.42 -0.47
CA PHE A 82 -14.83 -7.65 0.17
C PHE A 82 -15.47 -7.42 1.55
N VAL A 83 -15.47 -6.18 2.06
CA VAL A 83 -16.08 -5.82 3.36
C VAL A 83 -17.53 -6.30 3.49
N GLN A 84 -18.34 -6.20 2.44
CA GLN A 84 -19.73 -6.68 2.51
C GLN A 84 -19.83 -8.18 2.73
N LEU A 85 -18.92 -8.96 2.14
CA LEU A 85 -18.85 -10.41 2.34
C LEU A 85 -18.29 -10.74 3.73
N ALA A 86 -17.30 -9.98 4.20
CA ALA A 86 -16.65 -10.22 5.49
C ALA A 86 -17.49 -9.81 6.70
N LEU A 87 -18.29 -8.74 6.57
CA LEU A 87 -19.18 -8.22 7.62
C LEU A 87 -20.61 -8.73 7.50
N MET A 88 -20.89 -9.64 6.56
CA MET A 88 -22.23 -10.19 6.41
C MET A 88 -22.57 -10.96 7.71
N PRO A 89 -23.64 -10.59 8.43
CA PRO A 89 -24.01 -11.29 9.65
C PRO A 89 -24.30 -12.75 9.32
N GLU A 90 -23.82 -13.65 10.17
CA GLU A 90 -24.09 -15.08 10.04
C GLU A 90 -25.59 -15.29 10.29
N ASN A 91 -26.34 -15.44 9.21
CA ASN A 91 -27.79 -15.52 9.28
C ASN A 91 -28.16 -17.01 9.39
N PRO A 92 -28.69 -17.48 10.54
CA PRO A 92 -28.95 -18.90 10.76
C PRO A 92 -30.00 -19.50 9.80
N ASP A 93 -30.87 -18.64 9.26
CA ASP A 93 -31.91 -19.01 8.29
C ASP A 93 -31.40 -19.06 6.83
N LEU A 94 -30.28 -18.39 6.53
CA LEU A 94 -29.55 -18.60 5.28
C LEU A 94 -28.53 -19.71 5.53
N THR A 95 -28.83 -20.90 5.03
CA THR A 95 -27.84 -21.98 4.91
C THR A 95 -26.53 -21.40 4.37
N LYS A 96 -25.42 -21.57 5.10
CA LYS A 96 -24.08 -21.21 4.61
C LYS A 96 -23.96 -21.71 3.17
N PRO A 97 -23.51 -20.88 2.21
CA PRO A 97 -23.46 -21.29 0.82
C PRO A 97 -22.63 -22.56 0.72
N LYS A 98 -23.31 -23.69 0.46
CA LYS A 98 -22.66 -24.97 0.28
C LYS A 98 -22.01 -24.92 -1.08
N ILE A 99 -20.68 -24.91 -1.11
CA ILE A 99 -19.93 -24.96 -2.37
C ILE A 99 -20.10 -26.38 -2.93
N GLU A 100 -21.07 -26.56 -3.80
CA GLU A 100 -21.27 -27.82 -4.51
C GLU A 100 -20.31 -27.88 -5.72
N PRO A 101 -19.75 -29.06 -6.02
CA PRO A 101 -18.88 -29.21 -7.17
C PRO A 101 -19.65 -28.89 -8.46
N PHE A 102 -19.06 -28.06 -9.30
CA PHE A 102 -19.67 -27.68 -10.57
C PHE A 102 -19.66 -28.86 -11.56
N ASN A 103 -20.70 -29.01 -12.36
CA ASN A 103 -20.78 -30.07 -13.39
C ASN A 103 -19.82 -29.76 -14.55
N ILE A 104 -18.76 -30.55 -14.66
CA ILE A 104 -17.69 -30.38 -15.67
C ILE A 104 -18.20 -30.68 -17.09
N ASP A 105 -19.08 -31.67 -17.26
CA ASP A 105 -19.62 -32.03 -18.58
C ASP A 105 -20.48 -30.91 -19.15
N TYR A 106 -21.25 -30.25 -18.29
CA TYR A 106 -22.00 -29.04 -18.65
C TYR A 106 -21.05 -27.90 -19.01
N LEU A 107 -19.99 -27.68 -18.23
CA LEU A 107 -18.99 -26.65 -18.50
C LEU A 107 -18.34 -26.83 -19.88
N ASN A 108 -17.94 -28.06 -20.21
CA ASN A 108 -17.31 -28.39 -21.49
C ASN A 108 -18.23 -28.14 -22.68
N LYS A 109 -19.54 -28.39 -22.54
CA LYS A 109 -20.53 -28.07 -23.58
C LYS A 109 -20.69 -26.57 -23.78
N VAL A 110 -20.70 -25.80 -22.68
CA VAL A 110 -20.93 -24.35 -22.72
C VAL A 110 -19.69 -23.57 -23.15
N LEU A 111 -18.49 -23.99 -22.72
CA LEU A 111 -17.22 -23.34 -23.08
C LEU A 111 -16.66 -23.78 -24.44
N ASN A 112 -17.45 -24.45 -25.27
CA ASN A 112 -17.07 -24.76 -26.64
C ASN A 112 -17.25 -23.50 -27.52
N LEU A 113 -16.28 -22.59 -27.43
CA LEU A 113 -16.29 -21.31 -28.13
C LEU A 113 -15.79 -21.46 -29.57
N GLU A 114 -16.44 -20.78 -30.52
CA GLU A 114 -15.96 -20.69 -31.89
C GLU A 114 -14.65 -19.89 -31.96
N LYS A 115 -13.78 -20.27 -32.91
CA LYS A 115 -12.55 -19.52 -33.14
C LYS A 115 -12.90 -18.12 -33.60
N THR A 116 -12.25 -17.14 -32.98
CA THR A 116 -12.44 -15.74 -33.34
C THR A 116 -11.85 -15.47 -34.72
N GLY A 117 -12.50 -14.57 -35.47
CA GLY A 117 -12.01 -14.16 -36.78
C GLY A 117 -10.69 -13.38 -36.69
N PRO A 118 -10.07 -13.04 -37.84
CA PRO A 118 -8.77 -12.37 -37.87
C PRO A 118 -8.76 -11.00 -37.17
N ASN A 119 -9.92 -10.36 -37.03
CA ASN A 119 -10.09 -9.07 -36.35
C ASN A 119 -10.29 -9.20 -34.83
N GLY A 120 -10.27 -10.43 -34.28
CA GLY A 120 -10.49 -10.69 -32.87
C GLY A 120 -11.93 -10.43 -32.41
N ILE A 121 -12.11 -10.30 -31.09
CA ILE A 121 -13.40 -9.98 -30.47
C ILE A 121 -13.57 -8.46 -30.44
N PRO A 122 -14.65 -7.90 -31.02
CA PRO A 122 -14.89 -6.45 -30.98
C PRO A 122 -14.89 -5.89 -29.55
N GLY A 123 -14.15 -4.80 -29.32
CA GLY A 123 -14.05 -4.15 -28.00
C GLY A 123 -13.13 -4.87 -27.00
N PHE A 124 -12.52 -5.99 -27.37
CA PHE A 124 -11.54 -6.69 -26.55
C PHE A 124 -10.13 -6.13 -26.77
N ASP A 125 -9.47 -5.75 -25.67
CA ASP A 125 -8.10 -5.24 -25.68
C ASP A 125 -7.14 -6.33 -25.18
N SER A 126 -6.41 -6.95 -26.10
CA SER A 126 -5.46 -8.03 -25.80
C SER A 126 -4.31 -7.59 -24.90
N SER A 127 -4.01 -6.29 -24.80
CA SER A 127 -2.97 -5.78 -23.90
C SER A 127 -3.30 -5.98 -22.42
N LYS A 128 -4.57 -6.22 -22.09
CA LYS A 128 -5.05 -6.52 -20.74
C LYS A 128 -4.89 -7.99 -20.34
N LEU A 129 -4.59 -8.89 -21.29
CA LEU A 129 -4.44 -10.32 -21.02
C LEU A 129 -3.21 -10.64 -20.16
N ALA A 130 -2.38 -9.64 -19.86
CA ALA A 130 -1.22 -9.78 -19.00
C ALA A 130 -0.31 -10.96 -19.43
N LEU A 131 -0.36 -11.33 -20.71
CA LEU A 131 0.58 -12.26 -21.30
C LEU A 131 1.92 -11.53 -21.27
N SER A 132 2.86 -12.09 -20.51
CA SER A 132 4.27 -11.76 -20.71
C SER A 132 4.54 -11.91 -22.21
N ASN A 133 5.47 -11.11 -22.76
CA ASN A 133 6.02 -11.40 -24.09
C ASN A 133 6.76 -12.73 -23.99
N MET A 134 6.01 -13.84 -24.00
CA MET A 134 6.56 -15.18 -23.86
C MET A 134 7.16 -15.62 -25.19
N ASP A 135 6.78 -14.96 -26.30
CA ASP A 135 7.35 -15.17 -27.63
C ASP A 135 7.29 -13.88 -28.46
N TYR A 136 8.28 -13.00 -28.30
CA TYR A 136 8.85 -12.29 -29.44
C TYR A 136 10.32 -12.08 -29.13
N SER A 137 11.11 -12.89 -29.80
CA SER A 137 12.56 -12.87 -29.93
C SER A 137 13.24 -11.55 -29.61
N ASP A 138 14.37 -11.74 -28.93
CA ASP A 138 15.56 -10.92 -28.76
C ASP A 138 16.04 -10.19 -30.04
N SER A 139 15.19 -9.31 -30.59
CA SER A 139 15.49 -8.59 -31.82
C SER A 139 14.99 -7.15 -31.75
N LYS A 140 15.97 -6.28 -31.47
CA LYS A 140 16.00 -4.84 -31.82
C LYS A 140 15.06 -3.92 -31.04
N LYS A 141 15.37 -3.68 -29.75
CA LYS A 141 15.19 -2.35 -29.13
C LYS A 141 16.41 -1.90 -28.33
N GLU A 142 17.60 -2.04 -28.92
CA GLU A 142 18.65 -1.03 -28.71
C GLU A 142 18.24 0.25 -29.43
N LYS A 143 17.39 1.08 -28.80
CA LYS A 143 17.25 2.49 -29.21
C LYS A 143 17.17 3.39 -27.99
N LYS A 144 18.32 4.03 -27.75
CA LYS A 144 18.55 5.30 -27.05
C LYS A 144 18.23 5.31 -25.55
N ARG A 145 19.10 4.67 -24.77
CA ARG A 145 19.42 5.18 -23.42
C ARG A 145 19.91 6.62 -23.61
N LYS A 146 19.16 7.59 -23.09
CA LYS A 146 19.65 8.96 -22.90
C LYS A 146 20.90 8.85 -22.03
N ILE A 147 22.05 9.27 -22.56
CA ILE A 147 23.28 9.39 -21.80
C ILE A 147 22.99 10.31 -20.61
N ASN A 148 23.27 9.81 -19.42
CA ASN A 148 23.10 10.54 -18.18
C ASN A 148 24.14 11.68 -18.17
N PRO A 149 23.76 12.96 -18.06
CA PRO A 149 24.71 14.08 -18.17
C PRO A 149 25.77 14.12 -17.05
N ASN A 150 25.65 13.25 -16.04
CA ASN A 150 26.65 13.07 -14.98
C ASN A 150 27.80 12.12 -15.35
N SER A 151 27.82 11.54 -16.54
CA SER A 151 28.92 10.67 -16.99
C SER A 151 29.85 11.31 -18.03
N LEU A 152 29.85 12.64 -18.17
CA LEU A 152 30.68 13.38 -19.14
C LEU A 152 31.68 14.27 -18.41
N SER A 153 32.91 14.34 -18.94
CA SER A 153 34.00 15.16 -18.38
C SER A 153 33.65 16.66 -18.37
N PRO A 154 34.23 17.45 -17.44
CA PRO A 154 33.82 18.84 -17.19
C PRO A 154 33.86 19.77 -18.41
N GLU A 155 34.75 19.54 -19.38
CA GLU A 155 34.85 20.35 -20.61
C GLU A 155 33.63 20.20 -21.52
N GLN A 156 33.00 19.01 -21.58
CA GLN A 156 31.87 18.76 -22.46
C GLN A 156 30.56 19.37 -21.95
N GLN A 157 30.48 19.75 -20.66
CA GLN A 157 29.31 20.40 -20.07
C GLN A 157 29.21 21.91 -20.40
N GLN A 158 30.33 22.56 -20.75
CA GLN A 158 30.34 24.00 -21.04
C GLN A 158 29.80 24.31 -22.44
N ASP A 159 30.08 23.46 -23.43
CA ASP A 159 29.60 23.65 -24.81
C ASP A 159 28.10 23.40 -24.98
N ALA A 160 27.52 22.49 -24.19
CA ALA A 160 26.09 22.17 -24.25
C ALA A 160 25.19 23.33 -23.77
N LYS A 161 25.69 24.20 -22.87
CA LYS A 161 24.93 25.33 -22.33
C LYS A 161 24.91 26.56 -23.25
N ARG A 162 25.82 26.66 -24.22
CA ARG A 162 25.94 27.85 -25.09
C ARG A 162 24.98 27.87 -26.29
N ARG A 163 24.32 26.75 -26.61
CA ARG A 163 23.59 26.60 -27.89
C ARG A 163 22.09 26.89 -27.84
N HIS A 164 21.54 27.37 -26.73
CA HIS A 164 20.07 27.45 -26.56
C HIS A 164 19.54 28.85 -26.23
N VAL A 165 19.93 29.86 -27.01
CA VAL A 165 19.19 31.13 -27.07
C VAL A 165 19.09 31.59 -28.52
N GLN A 166 17.98 31.26 -29.19
CA GLN A 166 17.48 32.01 -30.33
C GLN A 166 16.14 32.59 -29.92
N VAL A 167 16.12 33.89 -29.62
CA VAL A 167 14.90 34.66 -29.44
C VAL A 167 14.54 35.23 -30.81
N LYS A 168 13.35 34.90 -31.30
CA LYS A 168 12.74 35.61 -32.44
C LYS A 168 11.91 36.76 -31.88
N PHE A 169 12.04 37.92 -32.50
CA PHE A 169 11.12 39.03 -32.33
C PHE A 169 10.30 39.17 -33.62
N ASP A 170 8.99 39.37 -33.44
CA ASP A 170 8.02 39.66 -34.50
C ASP A 170 8.22 41.07 -35.07
#